data_AF-A0A8J2PJU0-F1
#
_entry.id   AF-A0A8J2PJU0-F1
#
_cell.length_a   1.000
_cell.length_b   1.000
_cell.length_c   1.000
_cell.angle_alpha   90.00
_cell.angle_beta   90.00
_cell.angle_gamma   90.00
#
_symmetry.space_group_name_H-M   'P 1'
#
loop_
_entity.id
_entity.type
_entity.pdbx_description
1 polymer ?
#
loop_
_entity_poly.entity_id
_entity_poly.type
_entity_poly.pdbx_seq_one_letter_code
_entity_poly.pdbx_strand_id
1 'polypeptide(L)'
;MHALYSEMFFAAIDSNSEPECLSTYRSIFLETGLKFGLPKTDTCDRCDSLHRRLREVSNTNLIAIRQIEAEIEEHHLKADSAYTHLRIDTELAKASSHVVTLCIDMQKVMLSPKISASDSYYRTKFSSYNVAVSDPAAENSYMYFWHQTDGRRGQI
;
A
#
# COMPACT_ATOMS: atom_id res chain seq x y z
N MET A 1 3.41 1.48 -21.29
CA MET A 1 4.56 0.55 -21.32
C MET A 1 5.28 0.55 -22.65
N HIS A 2 4.63 0.50 -23.83
CA HIS A 2 5.33 0.80 -25.10
C HIS A 2 5.93 2.22 -25.11
N ALA A 3 5.24 3.20 -24.50
CA ALA A 3 5.80 4.55 -24.27
C ALA A 3 7.07 4.51 -23.40
N LEU A 4 7.04 3.82 -22.25
CA LEU A 4 8.22 3.64 -21.38
C LEU A 4 9.35 2.85 -22.08
N TYR A 5 9.03 1.83 -22.88
CA TYR A 5 9.99 1.12 -23.73
C TYR A 5 10.62 2.08 -24.74
N SER A 6 9.81 2.93 -25.39
CA SER A 6 10.30 3.92 -26.35
C SER A 6 11.21 4.94 -25.67
N GLU A 7 10.83 5.45 -24.50
CA GLU A 7 11.64 6.35 -23.68
C GLU A 7 12.97 5.70 -23.25
N MET A 8 12.93 4.44 -22.81
CA MET A 8 14.14 3.69 -22.45
C MET A 8 15.02 3.33 -23.66
N PHE A 9 14.41 3.07 -24.82
CA PHE A 9 15.11 2.81 -26.07
C PHE A 9 15.94 4.02 -26.48
N PHE A 10 15.35 5.22 -26.44
CA PHE A 10 16.05 6.48 -26.70
C PHE A 10 17.14 6.79 -25.66
N ALA A 11 16.97 6.34 -24.41
CA ALA A 11 17.97 6.53 -23.36
C ALA A 11 19.15 5.54 -23.44
N ALA A 12 18.95 4.37 -24.07
CA ALA A 12 19.92 3.27 -24.10
C ALA A 12 20.66 3.11 -25.43
N ILE A 13 20.13 3.66 -26.53
CA ILE A 13 20.71 3.53 -27.86
C ILE A 13 21.10 4.90 -28.39
N ASP A 14 22.40 5.14 -28.53
CA ASP A 14 22.99 6.40 -29.00
C ASP A 14 23.01 6.50 -30.54
N SER A 15 22.12 5.78 -31.23
CA SER A 15 22.13 5.66 -32.69
C SER A 15 20.75 5.86 -33.31
N ASN A 16 20.77 6.26 -34.58
CA ASN A 16 19.70 6.76 -35.45
C ASN A 16 18.57 5.75 -35.75
N SER A 17 18.31 4.78 -34.85
CA SER A 17 17.24 3.80 -34.97
C SER A 17 15.95 4.32 -34.34
N GLU A 18 14.83 3.97 -34.95
CA GLU A 18 13.50 4.27 -34.40
C GLU A 18 12.98 3.06 -33.62
N PRO A 19 12.24 3.28 -32.51
CA PRO A 19 11.60 2.19 -31.80
C PRO A 19 10.54 1.53 -32.67
N GLU A 20 10.49 0.20 -32.61
CA GLU A 20 9.50 -0.59 -33.33
C GLU A 20 8.06 -0.24 -32.92
N CYS A 21 7.13 -0.46 -33.86
CA CYS A 21 5.74 -0.10 -33.65
C CYS A 21 5.09 -0.89 -32.51
N LEU A 22 4.01 -0.34 -31.94
CA LEU A 22 3.26 -0.94 -30.83
C LEU A 22 2.82 -2.38 -31.12
N SER A 23 2.54 -2.71 -32.38
CA SER A 23 2.14 -4.06 -32.80
C SER A 23 3.25 -5.07 -32.55
N THR A 24 4.46 -4.80 -33.06
CA THR A 24 5.64 -5.65 -32.88
C THR A 24 5.99 -5.81 -31.39
N TYR A 25 5.98 -4.71 -30.64
CA TYR A 25 6.19 -4.74 -29.19
C TYR A 25 5.18 -5.67 -28.49
N ARG A 26 3.90 -5.57 -28.83
CA ARG A 26 2.85 -6.41 -28.24
C ARG A 26 3.03 -7.88 -28.57
N SER A 27 3.35 -8.22 -29.82
CA SER A 27 3.57 -9.63 -30.22
C SER A 27 4.72 -10.25 -29.43
N ILE A 28 5.88 -9.57 -29.38
CA ILE A 28 7.05 -10.06 -28.64
C ILE A 28 6.76 -10.15 -27.13
N PHE A 29 6.08 -9.13 -26.57
CA PHE A 29 5.74 -9.12 -25.15
C PHE A 29 4.82 -10.29 -24.77
N LEU A 30 3.88 -10.65 -25.65
CA LEU A 30 2.99 -11.80 -25.45
C LEU A 30 3.72 -13.14 -25.65
N GLU A 31 4.58 -13.26 -26.66
CA GLU A 31 5.36 -14.48 -26.94
C GLU A 31 6.36 -14.82 -25.83
N THR A 32 6.98 -13.80 -25.23
CA THR A 32 7.96 -13.98 -24.14
C THR A 32 7.33 -14.41 -22.82
N GLY A 33 5.99 -14.34 -22.69
CA GLY A 33 5.28 -14.65 -21.45
C GLY A 33 5.61 -13.70 -20.29
N LEU A 34 6.24 -12.55 -20.57
CA LEU A 34 6.54 -11.53 -19.59
C LEU A 34 5.23 -10.97 -19.04
N LYS A 35 5.08 -11.00 -17.71
CA LYS A 35 3.97 -10.39 -17.00
C LYS A 35 4.48 -9.17 -16.26
N PHE A 36 3.67 -8.13 -16.22
CA PHE A 36 3.95 -7.03 -15.32
C PHE A 36 3.86 -7.52 -13.89
N GLY A 37 4.92 -7.29 -13.10
CA GLY A 37 4.83 -7.47 -11.67
C GLY A 37 3.70 -6.59 -11.15
N LEU A 38 2.81 -7.18 -10.36
CA LEU A 38 1.87 -6.37 -9.58
C LEU A 38 2.69 -5.39 -8.74
N PRO A 39 2.24 -4.13 -8.59
CA PRO A 39 2.82 -3.25 -7.58
C PRO A 39 2.96 -4.04 -6.28
N LYS A 40 4.13 -3.98 -5.64
CA LYS A 40 4.30 -4.62 -4.34
C LYS A 40 3.19 -4.09 -3.45
N THR A 41 2.29 -4.97 -3.03
CA THR A 41 1.28 -4.65 -2.04
C THR A 41 2.00 -4.35 -0.74
N ASP A 42 1.68 -3.23 -0.10
CA ASP A 42 2.21 -2.92 1.22
C ASP A 42 1.87 -4.09 2.16
N THR A 43 2.90 -4.63 2.81
CA THR A 43 2.79 -5.65 3.84
C THR A 43 2.67 -4.98 5.20
N CYS A 44 1.94 -5.59 6.14
CA CYS A 44 1.88 -5.05 7.49
C CYS A 44 3.20 -5.30 8.24
N ASP A 45 3.54 -4.41 9.16
CA ASP A 45 4.77 -4.50 9.97
C ASP A 45 4.91 -5.87 10.69
N ARG A 46 3.77 -6.46 11.08
CA ARG A 46 3.74 -7.76 11.77
C ARG A 46 4.15 -8.89 10.85
N CYS A 47 3.61 -8.96 9.63
CA CYS A 47 4.01 -9.94 8.62
C CYS A 47 5.49 -9.78 8.27
N ASP A 48 5.95 -8.55 8.05
CA ASP A 48 7.37 -8.28 7.74
C ASP A 48 8.30 -8.74 8.86
N SER A 49 7.92 -8.50 10.12
CA SER A 49 8.65 -8.96 11.30
C SER A 49 8.68 -10.47 11.41
N LEU A 50 7.54 -11.15 11.22
CA LEU A 50 7.44 -12.60 11.28
C LEU A 50 8.22 -13.29 10.16
N HIS A 51 8.11 -12.79 8.92
CA HIS A 51 8.89 -13.31 7.80
C HIS A 51 10.38 -13.05 7.96
N ARG A 52 10.77 -11.93 8.58
CA ARG A 52 12.18 -11.69 8.93
C ARG A 52 12.68 -12.72 9.94
N ARG A 53 11.94 -12.92 11.04
CA ARG A 53 12.26 -13.96 12.05
C ARG A 53 12.38 -15.34 11.41
N LEU A 54 11.46 -15.69 10.50
CA LEU A 54 11.47 -16.97 9.81
C LEU A 54 12.74 -17.14 8.95
N ARG A 55 13.23 -16.08 8.29
CA ARG A 55 14.47 -16.11 7.50
C ARG A 55 15.73 -16.20 8.36
N GLU A 56 15.70 -15.66 9.58
CA GLU A 56 16.85 -15.62 10.49
C GLU A 56 17.00 -16.89 11.33
N VAL A 57 15.92 -17.65 11.53
CA VAL A 57 15.94 -18.91 12.28
C VAL A 57 16.75 -19.97 11.53
N SER A 58 17.62 -20.68 12.25
CA SER A 58 18.33 -21.83 11.72
C SER A 58 17.36 -22.90 11.22
N ASN A 59 17.60 -23.42 10.01
CA ASN A 59 16.82 -24.51 9.40
C ASN A 59 16.80 -25.80 10.25
N THR A 60 17.71 -25.94 11.21
CA THR A 60 17.74 -27.07 12.15
C THR A 60 16.80 -26.90 13.35
N ASN A 61 16.34 -25.68 13.63
CA ASN A 61 15.44 -25.39 14.74
C ASN A 61 13.97 -25.45 14.30
N LEU A 62 13.50 -26.67 14.00
CA LEU A 62 12.15 -26.93 13.50
C LEU A 62 11.05 -26.47 14.46
N ILE A 63 11.32 -26.45 15.77
CA ILE A 63 10.36 -26.00 16.79
C ILE A 63 10.10 -24.49 16.63
N ALA A 64 11.17 -23.69 16.52
CA ALA A 64 11.06 -22.25 16.34
C ALA A 64 10.37 -21.88 15.02
N ILE A 65 10.67 -22.62 13.93
CA ILE A 65 10.01 -22.44 12.62
C ILE A 65 8.50 -22.62 12.76
N ARG A 66 8.05 -23.76 13.32
CA ARG A 66 6.63 -24.06 13.50
C ARG A 66 5.91 -23.03 14.38
N GLN A 67 6.58 -22.51 15.41
CA GLN A 67 6.00 -21.46 16.26
C GLN A 67 5.77 -20.17 15.47
N ILE A 68 6.73 -19.75 14.64
CA ILE A 68 6.59 -18.56 13.80
C ILE A 68 5.50 -18.76 12.74
N GLU A 69 5.44 -19.94 12.12
CA GLU A 69 4.36 -20.29 11.16
C GLU A 69 2.98 -20.23 11.82
N ALA A 70 2.83 -20.74 13.04
CA ALA A 70 1.58 -20.63 13.80
C ALA A 70 1.24 -19.17 14.14
N GLU A 71 2.23 -18.33 14.50
CA GLU A 71 2.01 -16.89 14.71
C GLU A 71 1.54 -16.18 13.43
N ILE A 72 2.04 -16.60 12.26
CA ILE A 72 1.61 -16.07 10.95
C ILE A 72 0.16 -16.49 10.68
N GLU A 73 -0.16 -17.77 10.85
CA GLU A 73 -1.51 -18.29 10.66
C GLU A 73 -2.52 -17.58 11.59
N GLU A 74 -2.19 -17.48 12.88
CA GLU A 74 -3.03 -16.78 13.85
C GLU A 74 -3.27 -15.31 13.47
N HIS A 75 -2.24 -14.63 12.97
CA HIS A 75 -2.36 -13.25 12.51
C HIS A 75 -3.33 -13.11 11.33
N HIS A 76 -3.24 -14.01 10.35
CA HIS A 76 -4.14 -14.02 9.19
C HIS A 76 -5.57 -14.40 9.59
N LEU A 77 -5.76 -15.40 10.45
CA LEU A 77 -7.08 -15.77 10.96
C LEU A 77 -7.77 -14.61 11.69
N LYS A 78 -7.01 -13.82 12.46
CA LYS A 78 -7.52 -12.60 13.11
C LYS A 78 -7.95 -11.55 12.10
N ALA A 79 -7.17 -11.35 11.04
CA ALA A 79 -7.52 -10.42 9.97
C ALA A 79 -8.81 -10.86 9.25
N ASP A 80 -8.92 -12.13 8.88
CA ASP A 80 -10.10 -12.69 8.22
C ASP A 80 -11.35 -12.62 9.12
N SER A 81 -11.19 -12.88 10.42
CA SER A 81 -12.25 -12.69 11.40
C SER A 81 -12.71 -11.24 11.47
N ALA A 82 -11.79 -10.27 11.49
CA ALA A 82 -12.12 -8.85 11.49
C ALA A 82 -12.91 -8.45 10.22
N TYR A 83 -12.51 -8.91 9.03
CA TYR A 83 -13.26 -8.67 7.79
C TYR A 83 -14.65 -9.33 7.80
N THR A 84 -14.75 -10.53 8.39
CA THR A 84 -16.02 -11.23 8.54
C THR A 84 -16.97 -10.45 9.46
N HIS A 85 -16.48 -9.98 10.61
CA HIS A 85 -17.27 -9.16 11.53
C HIS A 85 -17.67 -7.83 10.90
N LEU A 86 -16.75 -7.14 10.20
CA LEU A 86 -17.08 -5.92 9.47
C LEU A 86 -18.22 -6.14 8.48
N ARG A 87 -18.22 -7.26 7.74
CA ARG A 87 -19.30 -7.61 6.82
C ARG A 87 -20.61 -7.84 7.56
N ILE A 88 -20.60 -8.60 8.65
CA ILE A 88 -21.79 -8.86 9.48
C ILE A 88 -22.36 -7.54 10.01
N ASP A 89 -21.51 -6.68 10.58
CA ASP A 89 -21.91 -5.40 11.14
C ASP A 89 -22.44 -4.45 10.06
N THR A 90 -21.87 -4.49 8.85
CA THR A 90 -22.37 -3.73 7.70
C THR A 90 -23.78 -4.18 7.30
N GLU A 91 -24.04 -5.49 7.24
CA GLU A 91 -25.37 -6.02 6.92
C GLU A 91 -26.40 -5.71 8.02
N LEU A 92 -25.98 -5.73 9.30
CA LEU A 92 -26.81 -5.30 10.42
C LEU A 92 -27.19 -3.82 10.33
N ALA A 93 -26.23 -2.95 10.00
CA ALA A 93 -26.47 -1.52 9.81
C ALA A 93 -27.37 -1.21 8.61
N LYS A 94 -27.29 -2.00 7.52
CA LYS A 94 -28.25 -1.91 6.40
C LYS A 94 -29.67 -2.29 6.79
N ALA A 95 -29.82 -3.26 7.69
CA ALA A 95 -31.13 -3.78 8.11
C ALA A 95 -31.80 -2.95 9.24
N SER A 96 -31.04 -2.11 9.96
CA SER A 96 -31.53 -1.38 11.14
C SER A 96 -31.04 0.06 11.18
N SER A 97 -31.95 1.01 11.26
CA SER A 97 -31.63 2.44 11.43
C SER A 97 -31.06 2.80 12.81
N HIS A 98 -30.98 1.85 13.74
CA HIS A 98 -30.41 2.04 15.07
C HIS A 98 -28.92 1.65 15.17
N VAL A 99 -28.35 1.09 14.11
CA VAL A 99 -26.96 0.63 14.07
C VAL A 99 -26.24 1.34 12.94
N VAL A 100 -25.02 1.81 13.20
CA VAL A 100 -24.11 2.35 12.18
C VAL A 100 -22.79 1.62 12.27
N THR A 101 -22.24 1.29 11.11
CA THR A 101 -20.91 0.69 10.98
C THR A 101 -20.01 1.74 10.35
N LEU A 102 -18.84 2.00 10.94
CA LEU A 102 -17.91 3.01 10.45
C LEU A 102 -16.51 2.40 10.30
N CYS A 103 -15.91 2.62 9.14
CA CYS A 103 -14.50 2.32 8.87
C CYS A 103 -13.71 3.63 8.90
N ILE A 104 -12.71 3.72 9.77
CA ILE A 104 -11.87 4.91 9.90
C ILE A 104 -10.44 4.54 9.54
N ASP A 105 -9.85 5.27 8.61
CA ASP A 105 -8.44 5.11 8.20
C ASP A 105 -7.72 6.47 8.22
N MET A 106 -6.48 6.47 8.70
CA MET A 106 -5.62 7.66 8.64
C MET A 106 -4.55 7.45 7.59
N GLN A 107 -4.53 8.34 6.60
CA GLN A 107 -3.49 8.32 5.58
C GLN A 107 -2.13 8.74 6.15
N LYS A 108 -1.07 8.27 5.50
CA LYS A 108 0.30 8.69 5.78
C LYS A 108 0.41 10.22 5.76
N VAL A 109 1.15 10.78 6.71
CA VAL A 109 1.41 12.22 6.80
C VAL A 109 2.01 12.73 5.48
N MET A 110 1.38 13.74 4.91
CA MET A 110 1.80 14.37 3.68
C MET A 110 2.72 15.54 4.02
N LEU A 111 4.01 15.39 3.70
CA LEU A 111 5.02 16.41 3.92
C LEU A 111 5.17 17.29 2.67
N SER A 112 5.11 18.61 2.84
CA SER A 112 5.34 19.60 1.81
C SER A 112 6.32 20.69 2.29
N PRO A 113 7.11 21.31 1.39
CA PRO A 113 7.29 20.96 -0.01
C PRO A 113 8.17 19.71 -0.21
N LYS A 114 7.97 19.00 -1.33
CA LYS A 114 8.85 17.88 -1.74
C LYS A 114 10.08 18.45 -2.46
N ILE A 115 11.11 18.77 -1.68
CA ILE A 115 12.38 19.32 -2.19
C ILE A 115 13.47 18.25 -2.06
N SER A 116 14.32 18.12 -3.08
CA SER A 116 15.47 17.19 -3.13
C SER A 116 16.80 17.84 -2.74
N ALA A 117 16.82 19.14 -2.47
CA ALA A 117 18.01 19.85 -1.97
C ALA A 117 18.42 19.34 -0.58
N SER A 118 19.72 19.17 -0.35
CA SER A 118 20.29 18.71 0.93
C SER A 118 19.82 19.53 2.12
N ASP A 119 19.69 20.84 1.95
CA ASP A 119 19.24 21.76 3.00
C ASP A 119 17.83 21.46 3.51
N SER A 120 16.98 20.87 2.67
CA SER A 120 15.61 20.50 3.05
C SER A 120 15.56 19.35 4.05
N TYR A 121 16.65 18.57 4.20
CA TYR A 121 16.76 17.51 5.18
C TYR A 121 16.75 18.06 6.61
N TYR A 122 17.36 19.23 6.83
CA TYR A 122 17.47 19.87 8.14
C TYR A 122 16.30 20.81 8.47
N ARG A 123 15.34 20.97 7.54
CA ARG A 123 14.19 21.86 7.72
C ARG A 123 12.93 21.06 8.02
N THR A 124 12.16 21.54 8.99
CA THR A 124 10.83 21.00 9.27
C THR A 124 9.95 21.13 8.04
N LYS A 125 9.42 20.00 7.57
CA LYS A 125 8.46 19.98 6.47
C LYS A 125 7.06 20.26 7.02
N PHE A 126 6.29 21.03 6.27
CA PHE A 126 4.90 21.30 6.59
C PHE A 126 4.10 20.01 6.48
N SER A 127 3.37 19.67 7.54
CA SER A 127 2.61 18.43 7.63
C SER A 127 1.12 18.66 7.36
N SER A 128 0.58 17.87 6.43
CA SER A 128 -0.85 17.75 6.20
C SER A 128 -1.32 16.33 6.51
N TYR A 129 -2.56 16.24 6.99
CA TYR A 129 -3.19 15.01 7.45
C TYR A 129 -4.51 14.82 6.71
N ASN A 130 -4.86 13.56 6.48
CA ASN A 130 -6.17 13.18 5.97
C ASN A 130 -6.69 11.97 6.74
N VAL A 131 -7.93 12.06 7.23
CA VAL A 131 -8.66 10.94 7.82
C VAL A 131 -9.85 10.61 6.95
N ALA A 132 -9.92 9.36 6.53
CA ALA A 132 -11.07 8.80 5.85
C ALA A 132 -12.03 8.23 6.89
N VAL A 133 -13.29 8.64 6.83
CA VAL A 133 -14.40 8.01 7.56
C VAL A 133 -15.39 7.49 6.55
N SER A 134 -15.59 6.18 6.52
CA SER A 134 -16.47 5.50 5.57
C SER A 134 -17.62 4.83 6.31
N ASP A 135 -18.83 5.03 5.81
CA ASP A 135 -20.01 4.26 6.18
C ASP A 135 -20.27 3.24 5.05
N PRO A 136 -19.85 1.97 5.22
CA PRO A 136 -20.05 0.94 4.21
C PRO A 136 -21.51 0.53 4.03
N ALA A 137 -22.40 0.81 4.99
CA ALA A 137 -23.82 0.50 4.87
C ALA A 137 -24.54 1.55 4.02
N ALA A 138 -24.20 2.83 4.21
CA ALA A 138 -24.71 3.94 3.41
C ALA A 138 -23.92 4.17 2.11
N GLU A 139 -22.86 3.41 1.86
CA GLU A 139 -21.94 3.54 0.72
C GLU A 139 -21.34 4.95 0.57
N ASN A 140 -21.18 5.66 1.69
CA ASN A 140 -20.65 7.02 1.73
C ASN A 140 -19.28 7.07 2.38
N SER A 141 -18.42 7.96 1.91
CA SER A 141 -17.08 8.14 2.49
C SER A 141 -16.69 9.61 2.50
N TYR A 142 -16.13 10.04 3.63
CA TYR A 142 -15.78 11.41 3.91
C TYR A 142 -14.28 11.52 4.17
N MET A 143 -13.63 12.47 3.51
CA MET A 143 -12.21 12.77 3.69
C MET A 143 -12.08 14.07 4.48
N TYR A 144 -11.51 13.99 5.68
CA TYR A 144 -11.25 15.13 6.53
C TYR A 144 -9.77 15.51 6.41
N PHE A 145 -9.51 16.57 5.67
CA PHE A 145 -8.16 17.07 5.45
C PHE A 145 -7.89 18.30 6.31
N TRP A 146 -6.75 18.33 6.97
CA TRP A 146 -6.28 19.50 7.72
C TRP A 146 -4.76 19.56 7.74
N HIS A 147 -4.21 20.73 8.03
CA HIS A 147 -2.77 20.89 8.20
C HIS A 147 -2.37 21.15 9.66
N GLN A 148 -1.07 21.05 9.92
CA GLN A 148 -0.50 21.07 11.27
C GLN A 148 -0.90 22.26 12.16
N THR A 149 -1.24 23.42 11.57
CA THR A 149 -1.69 24.60 12.34
C THR A 149 -3.12 24.50 12.84
N ASP A 150 -3.97 23.69 12.21
CA ASP A 150 -5.41 23.65 12.52
C ASP A 150 -5.72 22.57 13.58
N GLY A 151 -4.94 21.49 13.60
CA GLY A 151 -5.20 20.31 14.43
C GLY A 151 -4.41 20.23 15.74
N ARG A 152 -3.65 21.27 16.14
CA ARG A 152 -2.73 21.27 17.31
C ARG A 152 -1.77 20.06 17.37
N ARG A 153 -1.52 19.39 16.24
CA ARG A 153 -0.66 18.21 16.09
C ARG A 153 0.71 18.55 15.49
N GLY A 154 0.95 19.83 15.20
CA GLY A 154 2.24 20.36 14.75
C GLY A 154 3.14 20.78 15.91
N GLN A 155 4.43 20.90 15.62
CA GLN A 155 5.33 21.70 16.47
C GLN A 155 4.93 23.17 16.32
N ILE A 156 4.68 23.85 17.44
CA ILE A 156 4.57 25.31 17.49
C ILE A 156 5.98 25.88 17.37
#